data_AF-A0A2V7RYL5-F1
#
_entry.id   AF-A0A2V7RYL5-F1
#
_cell.length_a   1.000
_cell.length_b   1.000
_cell.length_c   1.000
_cell.angle_alpha   90.00
_cell.angle_beta   90.00
_cell.angle_gamma   90.00
#
_symmetry.space_group_name_H-M   'P 1'
#
loop_
_entity.id
_entity.type
_entity.pdbx_description
1 polymer ?
#
loop_
_entity_poly.entity_id
_entity_poly.type
_entity_poly.pdbx_seq_one_letter_code
_entity_poly.pdbx_strand_id
1 'polypeptide(L)'
;MPLHDDTIQPHVTTIDYQGRRYSVSCRIAFDGIEYVGRLWFADDAWDDTGIPDRGALAGRDRDEVLDLAKRLSTAELVLRYRRALAEKRRFIGLRKVTEEVLSKIRYLNQVAISMRAGLLDMDGAAQEIDLTEKQLHELIDRLKSYAGVEN
;
A
#
# COMPACT_ATOMS: atom_id res chain seq x y z
N MET A 1 15.32 7.68 -19.76
CA MET A 1 14.26 8.53 -19.19
C MET A 1 13.04 7.65 -18.93
N PRO A 2 12.61 7.44 -17.68
CA PRO A 2 11.30 6.87 -17.46
C PRO A 2 10.27 7.99 -17.68
N LEU A 3 9.23 7.71 -18.48
CA LEU A 3 8.03 8.54 -18.51
C LEU A 3 7.47 8.56 -17.09
N HIS A 4 7.64 9.66 -16.36
CA HIS A 4 6.73 10.00 -15.27
C HIS A 4 5.42 10.35 -15.94
N ASP A 5 4.61 9.32 -16.23
CA ASP A 5 3.22 9.50 -16.63
C ASP A 5 2.57 10.21 -15.45
N ASP A 6 2.26 11.49 -15.63
CA ASP A 6 1.50 12.29 -14.68
C ASP A 6 0.33 11.42 -14.25
N THR A 7 0.35 11.02 -12.98
CA THR A 7 -0.64 10.09 -12.46
C THR A 7 -1.93 10.87 -12.29
N ILE A 8 -2.69 11.00 -13.37
CA ILE A 8 -3.97 11.69 -13.35
C ILE A 8 -4.92 10.83 -12.50
N GLN A 9 -5.42 11.43 -11.43
CA GLN A 9 -6.36 10.80 -10.50
C GLN A 9 -7.61 11.69 -10.37
N PRO A 10 -8.50 11.72 -11.38
CA PRO A 10 -9.69 12.56 -11.33
C PRO A 10 -10.63 12.12 -10.22
N HIS A 11 -11.22 13.10 -9.55
CA HIS A 11 -12.33 12.85 -8.64
C HIS A 11 -13.55 12.32 -9.42
N VAL A 12 -14.19 11.28 -8.89
CA VAL A 12 -15.38 10.65 -9.46
C VAL A 12 -16.62 11.08 -8.68
N THR A 13 -16.63 10.84 -7.36
CA THR A 13 -17.74 11.14 -6.46
C THR A 13 -17.33 10.94 -4.99
N THR A 14 -18.26 11.07 -4.05
CA THR A 14 -18.08 10.69 -2.64
C THR A 14 -19.08 9.60 -2.24
N ILE A 15 -18.67 8.71 -1.32
CA ILE A 15 -19.55 7.69 -0.73
C ILE A 15 -19.57 7.78 0.80
N ASP A 16 -20.68 7.38 1.42
CA ASP A 16 -20.80 7.23 2.86
C ASP A 16 -20.78 5.75 3.26
N TYR A 17 -19.93 5.39 4.22
CA TYR A 17 -19.86 4.04 4.77
C TYR A 17 -19.56 4.07 6.26
N GLN A 18 -20.44 3.43 7.06
CA GLN A 18 -20.33 3.35 8.52
C GLN A 18 -20.15 4.73 9.20
N GLY A 19 -20.88 5.74 8.72
CA GLY A 19 -20.83 7.10 9.27
C GLY A 19 -19.58 7.89 8.91
N ARG A 20 -18.76 7.40 7.97
CA ARG A 20 -17.61 8.11 7.41
C ARG A 20 -17.81 8.39 5.93
N ARG A 21 -17.33 9.54 5.48
CA ARG A 21 -17.34 9.97 4.09
C ARG A 21 -16.00 9.67 3.43
N TYR A 22 -16.05 9.11 2.23
CA TYR A 22 -14.88 8.78 1.44
C TYR A 22 -14.95 9.45 0.08
N SER A 23 -13.87 10.14 -0.30
CA SER A 23 -13.65 10.62 -1.66
C SER A 23 -13.23 9.46 -2.56
N VAL A 24 -13.92 9.32 -3.69
CA VAL A 24 -13.64 8.32 -4.72
C VAL A 24 -12.99 9.03 -5.90
N SER A 25 -11.83 8.53 -6.31
CA SER A 25 -11.10 9.00 -7.48
C SER A 25 -10.67 7.81 -8.35
N CYS A 26 -10.34 8.06 -9.62
CA CYS A 26 -9.93 7.01 -10.56
C CYS A 26 -8.49 7.26 -11.02
N ARG A 27 -7.55 6.39 -10.66
CA ARG A 27 -6.18 6.45 -11.18
C ARG A 27 -6.14 5.74 -12.52
N ILE A 28 -5.74 6.44 -13.57
CA ILE A 28 -5.70 5.91 -14.94
C ILE A 28 -4.24 5.76 -15.38
N ALA A 29 -3.90 4.61 -15.95
CA ALA A 29 -2.58 4.34 -16.54
C ALA A 29 -2.75 3.53 -17.83
N PHE A 30 -1.83 3.69 -18.78
CA PHE A 30 -1.77 2.84 -19.97
C PHE A 30 -0.90 1.61 -19.70
N ASP A 31 -1.40 0.40 -19.96
CA ASP A 31 -0.69 -0.85 -19.64
C ASP A 31 0.15 -1.41 -20.80
N GLY A 32 0.16 -0.72 -21.95
CA GLY A 32 0.78 -1.17 -23.19
C GLY A 32 -0.21 -1.67 -24.24
N ILE A 33 -1.46 -1.93 -23.85
CA ILE A 33 -2.55 -2.40 -24.71
C ILE A 33 -3.75 -1.44 -24.65
N GLU A 34 -4.19 -1.08 -23.44
CA GLU A 34 -5.36 -0.21 -23.21
C GLU A 34 -5.15 0.73 -22.01
N TYR A 35 -6.07 1.68 -21.83
CA TYR A 35 -6.11 2.49 -20.62
C TYR A 35 -6.84 1.73 -19.52
N VAL A 36 -6.20 1.62 -18.36
CA VAL A 36 -6.72 0.91 -17.19
C VAL A 36 -6.90 1.89 -16.04
N GLY A 37 -8.15 2.06 -15.63
CA GLY A 37 -8.56 2.79 -14.43
C GLY A 37 -8.64 1.90 -13.20
N ARG A 38 -8.23 2.43 -12.05
CA ARG A 38 -8.45 1.81 -10.73
C ARG A 38 -9.03 2.84 -9.79
N LEU A 39 -10.12 2.50 -9.12
CA LEU A 39 -10.71 3.38 -8.11
C LEU A 39 -9.81 3.49 -6.88
N TRP A 40 -9.88 4.63 -6.22
CA TRP A 40 -9.15 4.94 -5.00
C TRP A 40 -10.10 5.61 -4.01
N PHE A 41 -10.22 5.01 -2.83
CA PHE A 41 -11.11 5.46 -1.76
C PHE A 41 -10.32 6.13 -0.64
N ALA A 42 -10.36 7.46 -0.56
CA ALA A 42 -9.68 8.23 0.48
C ALA A 42 -10.68 8.66 1.57
N ASP A 43 -10.31 8.50 2.84
CA ASP A 43 -11.11 9.03 3.97
C ASP A 43 -10.90 10.54 4.04
N ASP A 44 -11.98 11.33 4.01
CA ASP A 44 -11.88 12.81 4.03
C ASP A 44 -11.30 13.34 5.35
N ALA A 45 -11.28 12.52 6.41
CA ALA A 45 -10.84 12.93 7.75
C ALA A 45 -9.38 12.59 8.09
N TRP A 46 -8.70 11.75 7.30
CA TRP A 46 -7.34 11.28 7.59
C TRP A 46 -6.40 11.48 6.39
N ASP A 47 -5.32 12.23 6.61
CA ASP A 47 -4.40 12.69 5.56
C ASP A 47 -3.43 11.62 5.03
N ASP A 48 -3.68 10.32 5.28
CA ASP A 48 -2.82 9.32 4.65
C ASP A 48 -3.45 7.92 4.49
N THR A 49 -3.22 7.35 3.31
CA THR A 49 -3.62 6.01 2.81
C THR A 49 -5.10 5.76 2.50
N GLY A 50 -5.54 6.31 1.36
CA GLY A 50 -6.69 5.75 0.65
C GLY A 50 -6.50 4.27 0.25
N ILE A 51 -7.60 3.59 -0.03
CA ILE A 51 -7.64 2.17 -0.35
C ILE A 51 -7.81 2.03 -1.86
N PRO A 52 -6.88 1.38 -2.57
CA PRO A 52 -7.06 1.09 -3.99
C PRO A 52 -8.08 -0.04 -4.19
N ASP A 53 -8.97 0.13 -5.16
CA ASP A 53 -9.75 -0.96 -5.74
C ASP A 53 -8.85 -1.84 -6.61
N ARG A 54 -9.06 -3.16 -6.55
CA ARG A 54 -8.42 -4.11 -7.47
C ARG A 54 -9.20 -4.30 -8.76
N GLY A 55 -10.48 -3.93 -8.79
CA GLY A 55 -11.32 -3.97 -9.99
C GLY A 55 -10.86 -2.95 -11.03
N ALA A 56 -10.34 -3.44 -12.16
CA ALA A 56 -9.95 -2.61 -13.29
C ALA A 56 -11.18 -2.05 -14.04
N LEU A 57 -11.01 -0.86 -14.60
CA LEU A 57 -11.91 -0.24 -15.56
C LEU A 57 -11.12 -0.04 -16.85
N ALA A 58 -11.31 -0.93 -17.81
CA ALA A 58 -10.63 -0.91 -19.10
C ALA A 58 -11.35 0.01 -20.08
N GLY A 59 -10.59 0.81 -20.83
CA GLY A 59 -11.11 1.67 -21.89
C GLY A 59 -10.06 1.95 -22.96
N ARG A 60 -10.52 2.29 -24.16
CA ARG A 60 -9.65 2.58 -25.32
C ARG A 60 -8.96 3.93 -25.19
N ASP A 61 -9.53 4.83 -24.40
CA ASP A 61 -8.98 6.13 -24.03
C ASP A 61 -9.28 6.46 -22.56
N ARG A 62 -8.70 7.56 -22.07
CA ARG A 62 -8.87 8.00 -20.66
C ARG A 62 -10.30 8.43 -20.34
N ASP A 63 -11.03 8.98 -21.31
CA ASP A 63 -12.38 9.48 -21.10
C ASP A 63 -13.37 8.32 -20.95
N GLU A 64 -13.20 7.25 -21.74
CA GLU A 64 -13.99 6.02 -21.64
C GLU A 64 -13.80 5.36 -20.26
N VAL A 65 -12.56 5.30 -19.75
CA VAL A 65 -12.27 4.82 -18.39
C VAL A 65 -12.97 5.67 -17.33
N LEU A 66 -12.93 7.00 -17.47
CA LEU A 66 -13.53 7.92 -16.51
C LEU A 66 -15.07 7.85 -16.55
N ASP A 67 -15.66 7.70 -17.73
CA ASP A 67 -17.10 7.51 -17.91
C ASP A 67 -17.57 6.20 -17.29
N LEU A 68 -16.81 5.11 -17.45
CA LEU A 68 -17.08 3.84 -16.77
C LEU A 68 -17.04 4.02 -15.25
N ALA A 69 -16.08 4.77 -14.72
CA ALA A 69 -16.00 5.06 -13.29
C ALA A 69 -17.21 5.86 -12.80
N LYS A 70 -17.64 6.89 -13.55
CA LYS A 70 -18.78 7.77 -13.22
C LYS A 70 -20.14 7.07 -13.34
N ARG A 71 -20.26 6.03 -14.18
CA ARG A 71 -21.49 5.23 -14.34
C ARG A 71 -21.78 4.31 -13.16
N LEU A 72 -20.77 4.03 -12.31
CA LEU A 72 -20.96 3.20 -11.12
C LEU A 72 -21.92 3.89 -10.15
N SER A 73 -22.95 3.17 -9.75
CA SER A 73 -23.86 3.61 -8.70
C SER A 73 -23.17 3.65 -7.35
N THR A 74 -23.70 4.44 -6.43
CA THR A 74 -23.22 4.49 -5.03
C THR A 74 -23.18 3.10 -4.38
N ALA A 75 -24.16 2.24 -4.67
CA ALA A 75 -24.22 0.88 -4.14
C ALA A 75 -23.05 0.01 -4.64
N GLU A 76 -22.70 0.10 -5.93
CA GLU A 76 -21.56 -0.61 -6.51
C GLU A 76 -20.23 -0.10 -5.95
N LEU A 77 -20.10 1.22 -5.76
CA LEU A 77 -18.91 1.82 -5.16
C LEU A 77 -18.73 1.38 -3.71
N VAL A 78 -19.80 1.32 -2.92
CA VAL A 78 -19.77 0.79 -1.55
C VAL A 78 -19.38 -0.70 -1.53
N LEU A 79 -19.89 -1.50 -2.48
CA LEU A 79 -19.52 -2.91 -2.58
C LEU A 79 -18.03 -3.09 -2.92
N ARG A 80 -17.52 -2.33 -3.90
CA ARG A 80 -16.09 -2.32 -4.26
C ARG A 80 -15.22 -1.85 -3.10
N TYR A 81 -15.63 -0.80 -2.38
CA TYR A 81 -14.96 -0.34 -1.16
C TYR A 81 -14.89 -1.43 -0.09
N ARG A 82 -16.00 -2.12 0.20
CA ARG A 82 -16.03 -3.23 1.17
C ARG A 82 -15.06 -4.34 0.79
N ARG A 83 -14.99 -4.70 -0.50
CA ARG A 83 -14.05 -5.71 -1.00
C ARG A 83 -12.60 -5.25 -0.81
N ALA A 84 -12.28 -4.02 -1.23
CA ALA A 84 -10.95 -3.44 -1.07
C ALA A 84 -10.55 -3.32 0.41
N LEU A 85 -11.50 -2.99 1.29
CA LEU A 85 -11.29 -2.90 2.73
C LEU A 85 -11.09 -4.28 3.38
N ALA A 86 -11.87 -5.29 2.99
CA ALA A 86 -11.69 -6.67 3.46
C ALA A 86 -10.31 -7.20 3.05
N GLU A 87 -9.88 -6.90 1.83
CA GLU A 87 -8.55 -7.25 1.36
C GLU A 87 -7.43 -6.48 2.07
N LYS A 88 -7.59 -5.16 2.29
CA LYS A 88 -6.67 -4.36 3.12
C LYS A 88 -6.55 -4.98 4.51
N ARG A 89 -7.67 -5.38 5.13
CA ARG A 89 -7.72 -6.02 6.46
C ARG A 89 -7.03 -7.37 6.47
N ARG A 90 -7.23 -8.20 5.45
CA ARG A 90 -6.58 -9.52 5.30
C ARG A 90 -5.06 -9.45 5.44
N PHE A 91 -4.45 -8.38 4.91
CA PHE A 91 -2.99 -8.25 4.89
C PHE A 91 -2.41 -7.31 5.96
N ILE A 92 -3.19 -6.85 6.94
CA ILE A 92 -2.68 -5.93 8.00
C ILE A 92 -1.53 -6.58 8.78
N GLY A 93 -1.70 -7.83 9.21
CA GLY A 93 -0.67 -8.55 9.96
C GLY A 93 0.63 -8.69 9.16
N LEU A 94 0.51 -9.15 7.90
CA LEU A 94 1.64 -9.28 6.98
C LEU A 94 2.35 -7.93 6.74
N ARG A 95 1.58 -6.86 6.53
CA ARG A 95 2.13 -5.52 6.28
C ARG A 95 2.89 -4.99 7.49
N LYS A 96 2.34 -5.13 8.69
CA LYS A 96 2.99 -4.68 9.93
C LYS A 96 4.33 -5.39 10.14
N VAL A 97 4.36 -6.71 9.99
CA VAL A 97 5.61 -7.49 10.13
C VAL A 97 6.61 -7.08 9.04
N THR A 98 6.16 -6.83 7.81
CA THR A 98 7.05 -6.37 6.72
C THR A 98 7.66 -4.99 7.01
N GLU A 99 6.87 -4.05 7.53
CA GLU A 99 7.34 -2.72 7.95
C GLU A 99 8.36 -2.82 9.09
N GLU A 100 8.14 -3.72 10.05
CA GLU A 100 9.10 -4.00 11.13
C GLU A 100 10.42 -4.59 10.59
N VAL A 101 10.36 -5.54 9.63
CA VAL A 101 11.55 -6.09 8.95
C VAL A 101 12.34 -4.99 8.23
N LEU A 102 11.67 -4.12 7.46
CA LEU A 102 12.33 -3.02 6.75
C LEU A 102 13.00 -2.05 7.73
N SER A 103 12.37 -1.76 8.87
CA SER A 103 12.95 -0.93 9.92
C SER A 103 14.24 -1.53 10.48
N LYS A 104 14.25 -2.85 10.75
CA LYS A 104 15.44 -3.56 11.23
C LYS A 104 16.58 -3.59 10.21
N ILE A 105 16.27 -3.75 8.92
CA ILE A 105 17.28 -3.65 7.84
C ILE A 105 17.89 -2.25 7.78
N ARG A 106 17.07 -1.20 7.90
CA ARG A 106 17.58 0.19 7.95
C ARG A 106 18.47 0.41 9.17
N TYR A 107 18.10 -0.15 10.31
CA TYR A 107 18.92 -0.08 11.53
C TYR A 107 20.27 -0.79 11.35
N LEU A 108 20.30 -2.01 10.78
CA LEU A 108 21.56 -2.70 10.45
C LEU A 108 22.46 -1.85 9.55
N ASN A 109 21.89 -1.23 8.53
CA ASN A 109 22.64 -0.32 7.65
C ASN A 109 23.22 0.87 8.43
N GLN A 110 22.44 1.45 9.35
CA GLN A 110 22.90 2.54 10.21
C GLN A 110 24.04 2.11 11.13
N VAL A 111 23.95 0.94 11.76
CA VAL A 111 25.01 0.37 12.61
C VAL A 111 26.30 0.16 11.81
N ALA A 112 26.20 -0.44 10.62
CA ALA A 112 27.35 -0.66 9.74
C ALA A 112 28.03 0.65 9.30
N ILE A 113 27.24 1.69 8.98
CA ILE A 113 27.75 3.02 8.63
C ILE A 113 28.45 3.66 9.83
N SER A 114 27.84 3.63 11.03
CA SER A 114 28.42 4.18 12.25
C SER A 114 29.72 3.50 12.66
N MET A 115 29.79 2.17 12.54
CA MET A 115 31.01 1.38 12.76
C MET A 115 32.11 1.79 11.78
N ARG A 116 31.80 1.89 10.48
CA ARG A 116 32.76 2.35 9.46
C ARG A 116 33.26 3.78 9.71
N ALA A 117 32.40 4.64 10.27
CA ALA A 117 32.76 6.01 10.63
C ALA A 117 33.56 6.12 11.95
N GLY A 118 33.79 5.00 12.66
CA GLY A 118 34.47 4.99 13.96
C GLY A 118 33.64 5.60 15.11
N LEU A 119 32.33 5.79 14.89
CA LEU A 119 31.39 6.33 15.88
C LEU A 119 30.83 5.25 16.81
N LEU A 120 31.06 3.99 16.48
CA LEU A 120 30.67 2.81 17.24
C LEU A 120 31.86 1.87 17.32
N ASP A 121 32.12 1.32 18.50
CA ASP A 121 33.17 0.33 18.72
C ASP A 121 32.80 -1.00 18.07
N MET A 122 33.81 -1.80 17.70
CA MET A 122 33.57 -3.06 16.98
C MET A 122 32.79 -4.08 17.82
N ASP A 123 33.03 -4.13 19.12
CA ASP A 123 32.37 -5.09 20.02
C ASP A 123 30.90 -4.70 20.23
N GLY A 124 30.62 -3.41 20.44
CA GLY A 124 29.26 -2.87 20.47
C GLY A 124 28.51 -3.05 19.15
N ALA A 125 29.17 -2.79 18.01
CA ALA A 125 28.58 -3.02 16.69
C ALA A 125 28.25 -4.50 16.44
N ALA A 126 29.12 -5.42 16.85
CA ALA A 126 28.89 -6.86 16.71
C ALA A 126 27.69 -7.33 17.55
N GLN A 127 27.53 -6.82 18.78
CA GLN A 127 26.36 -7.14 19.62
C GLN A 127 25.05 -6.60 19.02
N GLU A 128 25.05 -5.36 18.53
CA GLU A 128 23.87 -4.76 17.91
C GLU A 128 23.44 -5.50 16.63
N ILE A 129 24.41 -5.95 15.83
CA ILE A 129 24.16 -6.77 14.63
C ILE A 129 23.56 -8.12 15.03
N ASP A 130 24.17 -8.85 15.97
CA ASP A 130 23.70 -10.17 16.43
C ASP A 130 22.28 -10.09 17.03
N LEU A 131 22.00 -9.06 17.84
CA LEU A 131 20.67 -8.83 18.40
C LEU A 131 19.64 -8.55 17.30
N THR A 132 19.99 -7.69 16.34
CA THR A 132 19.08 -7.32 15.25
C THR A 132 18.83 -8.49 14.29
N GLU A 133 19.83 -9.34 14.06
CA GLU A 133 19.71 -10.56 13.26
C GLU A 133 18.74 -11.56 13.91
N LYS A 134 18.86 -11.78 15.23
CA LYS A 134 17.90 -12.62 15.99
C LYS A 134 16.47 -12.11 15.86
N GLN A 135 16.28 -10.79 16.02
CA GLN A 135 14.97 -10.16 15.86
C GLN A 135 14.42 -10.30 14.44
N LEU A 136 15.27 -10.21 13.41
CA LEU A 136 14.87 -10.43 12.02
C LEU A 136 14.41 -11.87 11.78
N HIS A 137 15.12 -12.87 12.31
CA HIS A 137 14.69 -14.27 12.23
C HIS A 137 13.32 -14.49 12.89
N GLU A 138 13.10 -13.94 14.08
CA GLU A 138 11.80 -14.01 14.77
C GLU A 138 10.67 -13.36 13.97
N LEU A 139 10.93 -12.21 13.33
CA LEU A 139 9.95 -11.54 12.48
C LEU A 139 9.62 -12.36 11.23
N ILE A 140 10.61 -12.99 10.60
CA ILE A 140 10.42 -13.87 9.44
C ILE A 140 9.59 -15.10 9.82
N ASP A 141 9.83 -15.70 10.99
CA ASP A 141 9.04 -16.84 11.47
C ASP A 141 7.60 -16.46 11.78
N ARG A 142 7.36 -15.26 12.33
CA ARG A 142 6.00 -14.70 12.48
C ARG A 142 5.33 -14.45 11.13
N LEU A 143 6.08 -14.10 10.10
CA LEU A 143 5.54 -13.83 8.76
C LEU A 143 4.83 -15.07 8.16
N LYS A 144 5.36 -16.28 8.44
CA LYS A 144 4.77 -17.55 8.02
C LYS A 144 3.36 -17.78 8.61
N SER A 145 3.06 -17.24 9.79
CA SER A 145 1.73 -17.40 10.41
C SER A 145 0.67 -16.46 9.83
N TYR A 146 1.07 -15.43 9.08
CA TYR A 146 0.16 -14.55 8.34
C TYR A 146 0.03 -14.94 6.86
N ALA A 147 0.96 -15.74 6.33
CA ALA A 147 0.91 -16.25 4.97
C ALA A 147 -0.14 -17.36 4.85
N GLY A 148 -1.31 -17.03 4.29
CA GLY A 148 -2.37 -18.01 4.00
C GLY A 148 -3.50 -18.10 5.03
N VAL A 149 -3.51 -17.25 6.05
CA VAL A 149 -4.60 -17.19 7.04
C VAL A 149 -5.62 -16.14 6.61
N GLU A 150 -6.85 -16.57 6.30
CA GLU A 150 -8.02 -15.69 6.19
C GLU A 150 -8.49 -15.35 7.61
N ASN A 151 -8.34 -14.07 8.00
CA ASN A 151 -8.98 -13.52 9.19
C ASN A 151 -10.23 -12.73 8.78
#